data_AF-A0A6M4H3D8-F1
#
_entry.id   AF-A0A6M4H3D8-F1
#
_cell.length_a   1.000
_cell.length_b   1.000
_cell.length_c   1.000
_cell.angle_alpha   90.00
_cell.angle_beta   90.00
_cell.angle_gamma   90.00
#
_symmetry.space_group_name_H-M   'P 1'
#
loop_
_entity.id
_entity.type
_entity.pdbx_description
1 polymer ?
#
loop_
_entity_poly.entity_id
_entity_poly.type
_entity_poly.pdbx_seq_one_letter_code
_entity_poly.pdbx_strand_id
1 'polypeptide(L)'
;MKNKLMIVAVLMAFTGAAAAQQASEDVKRTCKSFTQSQAPSIVAAVKAKRDPATAVRRVADSWLEGVQNHMLLAASKADSMSEQELASLGYSYCVERRPAGR
;
A
#
# COMPACT_ATOMS: atom_id res chain seq x y z
N MET A 1 -14.50 -14.92 58.41
CA MET A 1 -13.63 -13.92 57.76
C MET A 1 -13.04 -14.57 56.51
N LYS A 2 -13.47 -14.09 55.33
CA LYS A 2 -12.60 -13.50 54.28
C LYS A 2 -11.67 -14.52 53.62
N ASN A 3 -12.06 -14.99 52.42
CA ASN A 3 -11.12 -15.36 51.35
C ASN A 3 -11.87 -15.30 50.01
N LYS A 4 -11.97 -14.09 49.47
CA LYS A 4 -12.26 -13.80 48.07
C LYS A 4 -11.35 -12.64 47.69
N LEU A 5 -11.04 -12.55 46.39
CA LEU A 5 -10.25 -11.54 45.69
C LEU A 5 -8.73 -11.85 45.62
N MET A 6 -8.05 -11.76 44.49
CA MET A 6 -8.43 -11.37 43.12
C MET A 6 -7.43 -11.95 42.13
N ILE A 7 -7.94 -12.58 41.07
CA ILE A 7 -7.27 -12.68 39.78
C ILE A 7 -7.56 -11.36 39.05
N VAL A 8 -6.68 -10.36 39.14
CA VAL A 8 -6.73 -9.19 38.24
C VAL A 8 -5.31 -8.69 38.01
N ALA A 9 -4.72 -9.11 36.88
CA ALA A 9 -3.60 -8.38 36.25
C ALA A 9 -3.33 -8.89 34.83
N VAL A 10 -4.35 -9.01 33.97
CA VAL A 10 -4.14 -9.23 32.52
C VAL A 10 -5.17 -8.42 31.74
N LEU A 11 -5.00 -7.10 31.66
CA LEU A 11 -5.89 -6.27 30.81
C LEU A 11 -5.19 -5.07 30.15
N MET A 12 -3.89 -4.83 30.39
CA MET A 12 -3.19 -3.67 29.79
C MET A 12 -2.40 -3.98 28.51
N ALA A 13 -2.37 -5.23 28.04
CA ALA A 13 -1.63 -5.61 26.82
C ALA A 13 -2.47 -5.62 25.52
N PHE A 14 -3.79 -5.48 25.60
CA PHE A 14 -4.68 -5.65 24.44
C PHE A 14 -4.97 -4.38 23.64
N THR A 15 -4.67 -3.20 24.17
CA THR A 15 -4.98 -1.92 23.48
C THR A 15 -3.96 -1.56 22.39
N GLY A 16 -2.68 -1.94 22.56
CA GLY A 16 -1.63 -1.67 21.57
C GLY A 16 -1.73 -2.50 20.29
N ALA A 17 -2.16 -3.76 20.41
CA ALA A 17 -2.28 -4.67 19.27
C ALA A 17 -3.40 -4.26 18.30
N ALA A 18 -4.53 -3.76 18.82
CA ALA A 18 -5.65 -3.31 18.00
C ALA A 18 -5.29 -2.08 17.14
N ALA A 19 -4.60 -1.10 17.71
CA ALA A 19 -4.16 0.10 17.00
C ALA A 19 -3.14 -0.21 15.89
N ALA A 20 -2.17 -1.08 16.18
CA ALA A 20 -1.18 -1.51 15.19
C ALA A 20 -1.81 -2.34 14.05
N GLN A 21 -2.78 -3.20 14.37
CA GLN A 21 -3.50 -3.99 13.37
C GLN A 21 -4.35 -3.11 12.46
N GLN A 22 -5.03 -2.10 13.02
CA GLN A 22 -5.84 -1.17 12.23
C GLN A 22 -5.00 -0.32 11.28
N ALA A 23 -3.86 0.20 11.73
CA ALA A 23 -2.91 0.91 10.87
C ALA A 23 -2.39 0.02 9.73
N SER A 24 -2.12 -1.26 10.01
CA SER A 24 -1.70 -2.24 9.00
C SER A 24 -2.77 -2.48 7.94
N GLU A 25 -4.04 -2.61 8.34
CA GLU A 25 -5.16 -2.80 7.40
C GLU A 25 -5.44 -1.54 6.58
N ASP A 26 -5.29 -0.36 7.15
CA ASP A 26 -5.43 0.90 6.43
C ASP A 26 -4.31 1.09 5.39
N VAL A 27 -3.07 0.71 5.72
CA VAL A 27 -1.96 0.66 4.75
C VAL A 27 -2.30 -0.27 3.59
N LYS A 28 -2.72 -1.50 3.86
CA LYS A 28 -3.07 -2.47 2.80
C LYS A 28 -4.21 -1.97 1.93
N ARG A 29 -5.26 -1.38 2.54
CA ARG A 29 -6.40 -0.81 1.80
C ARG A 29 -5.95 0.35 0.90
N THR A 30 -5.10 1.23 1.42
CA THR A 30 -4.54 2.36 0.68
C THR A 30 -3.70 1.87 -0.49
N CYS A 31 -2.75 0.97 -0.25
CA CYS A 31 -1.90 0.38 -1.29
C CYS A 31 -2.74 -0.27 -2.40
N LYS A 32 -3.74 -1.08 -2.01
CA LYS A 32 -4.61 -1.77 -2.96
C LYS A 32 -5.40 -0.78 -3.81
N SER A 33 -6.07 0.18 -3.18
CA SER A 33 -6.85 1.20 -3.89
C SER A 33 -5.97 2.04 -4.82
N PHE A 34 -4.82 2.46 -4.32
CA PHE A 34 -3.87 3.27 -5.07
C PHE A 34 -3.37 2.55 -6.32
N THR A 35 -2.80 1.36 -6.17
CA THR A 35 -2.16 0.65 -7.29
C THR A 35 -3.19 0.19 -8.32
N GLN A 36 -4.38 -0.22 -7.88
CA GLN A 36 -5.49 -0.55 -8.77
C GLN A 36 -6.00 0.66 -9.56
N SER A 37 -5.95 1.88 -8.99
CA SER A 37 -6.33 3.10 -9.71
C SER A 37 -5.30 3.55 -10.74
N GLN A 38 -4.01 3.31 -10.49
CA GLN A 38 -2.92 3.76 -11.36
C GLN A 38 -2.68 2.81 -12.54
N ALA A 39 -2.75 1.49 -12.31
CA ALA A 39 -2.33 0.50 -13.29
C ALA A 39 -3.03 0.60 -14.66
N PRO A 40 -4.35 0.81 -14.77
CA PRO A 40 -5.02 0.92 -16.07
C PRO A 40 -4.48 2.06 -16.92
N SER A 41 -4.26 3.23 -16.32
CA SER A 41 -3.77 4.42 -17.05
C SER A 41 -2.34 4.23 -17.52
N ILE A 42 -1.48 3.65 -16.67
CA ILE A 42 -0.09 3.35 -17.01
C ILE A 42 -0.02 2.33 -18.15
N VAL A 43 -0.73 1.20 -18.02
CA VAL A 43 -0.72 0.14 -19.05
C VAL A 43 -1.33 0.63 -20.36
N ALA A 44 -2.42 1.41 -20.32
CA ALA A 44 -3.00 2.01 -21.52
C ALA A 44 -2.02 2.92 -22.25
N ALA A 45 -1.24 3.72 -21.53
CA ALA A 45 -0.21 4.58 -22.11
C ALA A 45 0.92 3.78 -22.76
N VAL A 46 1.43 2.74 -22.08
CA VAL A 46 2.46 1.83 -22.63
C VAL A 46 1.96 1.17 -23.92
N LYS A 47 0.74 0.60 -23.90
CA LYS A 47 0.13 -0.02 -25.09
C LYS A 47 -0.05 0.97 -26.24
N ALA A 48 -0.33 2.23 -25.92
CA ALA A 48 -0.43 3.31 -26.89
C ALA A 48 0.93 3.88 -27.33
N LYS A 49 2.06 3.32 -26.86
CA LYS A 49 3.43 3.81 -27.10
C LYS A 49 3.62 5.27 -26.70
N ARG A 50 2.97 5.70 -25.62
CA ARG A 50 3.12 7.03 -25.03
C ARG A 50 3.90 6.93 -23.73
N ASP A 51 4.51 8.05 -23.32
CA ASP A 51 5.16 8.13 -22.01
C ASP A 51 4.12 7.95 -20.90
N PRO A 52 4.20 6.88 -20.08
CA PRO A 52 3.22 6.60 -19.03
C PRO A 52 3.22 7.66 -17.91
N ALA A 53 4.32 8.41 -17.74
CA ALA A 53 4.38 9.50 -16.76
C ALA A 53 3.41 10.64 -17.10
N THR A 54 3.02 10.78 -18.37
CA THR A 54 2.02 11.78 -18.81
C THR A 54 0.58 11.35 -18.56
N ALA A 55 0.35 10.05 -18.32
CA ALA A 55 -0.99 9.48 -18.12
C ALA A 55 -1.42 9.43 -16.66
N VAL A 56 -0.53 9.74 -15.73
CA VAL A 56 -0.81 9.70 -14.29
C VAL A 56 -0.73 11.09 -13.68
N ARG A 57 -1.56 11.33 -12.66
CA ARG A 57 -1.46 12.55 -11.85
C ARG A 57 -0.38 12.37 -10.80
N ARG A 58 0.42 13.42 -10.59
CA ARG A 58 1.37 13.47 -9.48
C ARG A 58 0.63 13.31 -8.14
N VAL A 59 1.28 12.59 -7.24
CA VAL A 59 0.78 12.30 -5.91
C VAL A 59 1.55 13.14 -4.90
N ALA A 60 0.85 13.81 -3.99
CA ALA A 60 1.49 14.69 -2.99
C ALA A 60 2.12 13.92 -1.82
N ASP A 61 1.61 12.71 -1.54
CA ASP A 61 2.18 11.81 -0.54
C ASP A 61 3.47 11.19 -1.08
N SER A 62 4.59 11.40 -0.39
CA SER A 62 5.92 10.99 -0.87
C SER A 62 6.11 9.48 -0.91
N TRP A 63 5.40 8.73 -0.07
CA TRP A 63 5.44 7.27 -0.11
C TRP A 63 4.68 6.75 -1.34
N LEU A 64 3.46 7.24 -1.58
CA LEU A 64 2.67 6.88 -2.75
C LEU A 64 3.28 7.40 -4.07
N GLU A 65 3.97 8.53 -4.06
CA GLU A 65 4.79 9.00 -5.17
C GLU A 65 5.89 7.96 -5.50
N GLY A 66 6.57 7.43 -4.48
CA GLY A 66 7.54 6.34 -4.65
C GLY A 66 6.93 5.09 -5.28
N VAL A 67 5.72 4.71 -4.86
CA VAL A 67 4.97 3.58 -5.44
C VAL A 67 4.62 3.85 -6.91
N GLN A 68 4.10 5.04 -7.24
CA GLN A 68 3.79 5.43 -8.61
C GLN A 68 5.02 5.35 -9.52
N ASN A 69 6.15 5.91 -9.07
CA ASN A 69 7.41 5.86 -9.81
C ASN A 69 7.90 4.43 -10.02
N HIS A 70 7.75 3.57 -9.01
CA HIS A 70 8.09 2.16 -9.13
C HIS A 70 7.24 1.46 -10.20
N MET A 71 5.93 1.72 -10.21
CA MET A 71 5.01 1.17 -11.22
C MET A 71 5.35 1.69 -12.63
N LEU A 72 5.60 2.99 -12.79
CA LEU A 72 5.99 3.59 -14.08
C LEU A 72 7.28 2.94 -14.63
N LEU A 73 8.30 2.78 -13.79
CA LEU A 73 9.56 2.14 -14.16
C LEU A 73 9.39 0.65 -14.50
N ALA A 74 8.53 -0.06 -13.78
CA ALA A 74 8.24 -1.46 -14.07
C ALA A 74 7.54 -1.61 -15.43
N ALA A 75 6.53 -0.78 -15.68
CA ALA A 75 5.78 -0.79 -16.93
C ALA A 75 6.65 -0.38 -18.13
N SER A 76 7.59 0.55 -17.97
CA SER A 76 8.51 0.94 -19.05
C SER A 76 9.52 -0.15 -19.42
N LYS A 77 9.70 -1.17 -18.58
CA LYS A 77 10.66 -2.28 -18.79
C LYS A 77 10.00 -3.56 -19.30
N ALA A 78 8.67 -3.60 -19.37
CA ALA A 78 7.93 -4.79 -19.74
C ALA A 78 6.84 -4.45 -20.75
N ASP A 79 7.13 -4.71 -22.03
CA ASP A 79 6.26 -4.36 -23.16
C ASP A 79 4.86 -5.02 -23.12
N SER A 80 4.70 -6.09 -22.32
CA SER A 80 3.47 -6.89 -22.25
C SER A 80 2.86 -7.02 -20.85
N MET A 81 3.25 -6.17 -19.89
CA MET A 81 2.71 -6.27 -18.52
C MET A 81 1.20 -5.97 -18.47
N SER A 82 0.45 -6.86 -17.82
CA SER A 82 -0.99 -6.65 -17.57
C SER A 82 -1.24 -5.66 -16.43
N GLU A 83 -2.45 -5.10 -16.40
CA GLU A 83 -2.88 -4.20 -15.31
C GLU A 83 -2.82 -4.88 -13.94
N GLN A 84 -3.17 -6.16 -13.88
CA GLN A 84 -3.19 -6.92 -12.63
C GLN A 84 -1.77 -7.21 -12.13
N GLU A 85 -0.84 -7.56 -13.01
CA GLU A 85 0.58 -7.75 -12.66
C GLU A 85 1.18 -6.46 -12.15
N LEU A 86 0.94 -5.35 -12.85
CA LEU A 86 1.45 -4.04 -12.45
C LEU A 86 0.88 -3.59 -11.11
N ALA A 87 -0.43 -3.77 -10.89
CA ALA A 87 -1.08 -3.43 -9.63
C ALA A 87 -0.57 -4.30 -8.46
N SER A 88 -0.32 -5.59 -8.71
CA SER A 88 0.23 -6.53 -7.73
C SER A 88 1.67 -6.16 -7.34
N LEU A 89 2.50 -5.84 -8.33
CA LEU A 89 3.88 -5.40 -8.11
C LEU A 89 3.93 -4.09 -7.32
N GLY A 90 3.11 -3.11 -7.71
CA GLY A 90 2.98 -1.85 -6.96
C GLY A 90 2.46 -2.08 -5.53
N TYR A 91 1.53 -3.01 -5.32
CA TYR A 91 0.95 -3.31 -4.01
C TYR A 91 2.02 -3.87 -3.06
N SER A 92 2.79 -4.86 -3.52
CA SER A 92 3.88 -5.45 -2.74
C SER A 92 4.89 -4.39 -2.32
N TYR A 93 5.36 -3.58 -3.28
CA TYR A 93 6.30 -2.49 -3.00
C TYR A 93 5.73 -1.47 -1.99
N CYS A 94 4.46 -1.10 -2.15
CA CYS A 94 3.77 -0.17 -1.27
C CYS A 94 3.76 -0.67 0.19
N VAL A 95 3.34 -1.92 0.43
CA VAL A 95 3.27 -2.50 1.78
C VAL A 95 4.66 -2.67 2.41
N GLU A 96 5.67 -3.01 1.61
CA GLU A 96 7.07 -3.14 2.06
C GLU A 96 7.67 -1.80 2.46
N ARG A 97 7.34 -0.73 1.73
CA ARG A 97 7.87 0.63 1.96
C ARG A 97 6.97 1.50 2.82
N ARG A 98 5.99 0.91 3.50
CA ARG A 98 5.03 1.65 4.32
C ARG A 98 5.73 2.54 5.36
N PRO A 99 5.20 3.73 5.65
CA PRO A 99 5.74 4.57 6.71
C PRO A 99 5.66 3.83 8.06
N ALA A 100 6.76 3.84 8.82
CA ALA A 100 6.81 3.19 10.14
C ALA A 100 6.23 4.06 11.28
N GLY A 101 5.66 5.23 10.96
CA GLY A 101 5.33 6.27 11.94
C GLY A 101 6.58 6.98 12.48
N ARG A 102 6.43 8.24 12.90
CA ARG A 102 7.32 8.88 13.88
C ARG A 102 6.60 8.92 15.21
#